data_AF-A0A8S1X2Z2-F1
#
_entry.id   AF-A0A8S1X2Z2-F1
#
_cell.length_a   1.000
_cell.length_b   1.000
_cell.length_c   1.000
_cell.angle_alpha   90.00
_cell.angle_beta   90.00
_cell.angle_gamma   90.00
#
_symmetry.space_group_name_H-M   'P 1'
#
loop_
_entity.id
_entity.type
_entity.pdbx_description
1 polymer ?
#
loop_
_entity_poly.entity_id
_entity_poly.type
_entity_poly.pdbx_seq_one_letter_code
_entity_poly.pdbx_strand_id
1 'polypeptide(L)'
;MNIKEQKAIHKLIKAGYLEQHNQLIAQGITNPWFNYHHLNKNNGDIHKVIFSYNENQNKKEEKRQRALKTIENMGWLHKNQELLEKGFPQIKKNLKVLLKTNGDVEKSISILSKKKYMKFDKPIELIMQELGFTVQFEKLKEMGYTNEKKIAKLLFKFEGNLEPILDKFLKIKNKDNVYSIKKPIEKHKPKKFSQDYQQLKKNKAELKQKFAHLKGKNIHDKKTLKFLSIFNGDIESAIKWLNQIKPQAQSQGQMLLEQEVLAQQ
;
A
#
# COMPACT_ATOMS: atom_id res chain seq x y z
N MET A 1 -18.01 -3.89 -27.26
CA MET A 1 -17.00 -3.00 -26.65
C MET A 1 -17.66 -2.20 -25.53
N ASN A 2 -17.05 -2.12 -24.35
CA ASN A 2 -17.64 -1.42 -23.19
C ASN A 2 -17.61 0.10 -23.43
N ILE A 3 -18.62 0.85 -22.95
CA ILE A 3 -18.66 2.34 -23.00
C ILE A 3 -17.35 2.95 -22.49
N LYS A 4 -16.71 2.33 -21.48
CA LYS A 4 -15.42 2.79 -20.96
C LYS A 4 -14.27 2.66 -21.95
N GLU A 5 -14.25 1.58 -22.74
CA GLU A 5 -13.23 1.33 -23.75
C GLU A 5 -13.39 2.31 -24.91
N GLN A 6 -14.62 2.55 -25.38
CA GLN A 6 -14.91 3.54 -26.41
C GLN A 6 -14.45 4.95 -26.00
N LYS A 7 -14.73 5.35 -24.75
CA LYS A 7 -14.24 6.63 -24.20
C LYS A 7 -12.72 6.70 -24.16
N ALA A 8 -12.03 5.60 -23.89
CA ALA A 8 -10.57 5.56 -23.88
C ALA A 8 -9.99 5.65 -25.30
N ILE A 9 -10.59 4.96 -26.27
CA ILE A 9 -10.20 5.04 -27.69
C ILE A 9 -10.40 6.47 -28.22
N HIS A 10 -11.54 7.12 -27.92
CA HIS A 10 -11.74 8.51 -28.32
C HIS A 10 -10.67 9.45 -27.76
N LYS A 11 -10.22 9.23 -26.52
CA LYS A 11 -9.11 9.99 -25.92
C LYS A 11 -7.76 9.72 -26.60
N LEU A 12 -7.48 8.48 -27.01
CA LEU A 12 -6.29 8.13 -27.78
C LEU A 12 -6.29 8.86 -29.14
N ILE A 13 -7.41 8.86 -29.84
CA ILE A 13 -7.58 9.56 -31.12
C ILE A 13 -7.32 11.06 -30.93
N LYS A 14 -8.00 11.68 -29.95
CA LYS A 14 -7.86 13.12 -29.66
C LYS A 14 -6.42 13.52 -29.28
N ALA A 15 -5.67 12.63 -28.66
CA ALA A 15 -4.28 12.87 -28.26
C ALA A 15 -3.25 12.51 -29.34
N GLY A 16 -3.66 12.01 -30.51
CA GLY A 16 -2.74 11.58 -31.56
C GLY A 16 -1.96 10.30 -31.24
N TYR A 17 -2.51 9.44 -30.38
CA TYR A 17 -1.84 8.22 -29.88
C TYR A 17 -2.42 6.91 -30.43
N LEU A 18 -3.22 6.97 -31.50
CA LEU A 18 -3.91 5.79 -32.05
C LEU A 18 -2.92 4.76 -32.61
N GLU A 19 -1.90 5.21 -33.35
CA GLU A 19 -0.89 4.32 -33.93
C GLU A 19 -0.06 3.61 -32.85
N GLN A 20 0.40 4.35 -31.84
CA GLN A 20 1.14 3.80 -30.71
C GLN A 20 0.27 2.80 -29.92
N HIS A 21 -1.03 3.06 -29.78
CA HIS A 21 -1.96 2.12 -29.18
C HIS A 21 -2.06 0.80 -29.98
N ASN A 22 -2.13 0.87 -31.30
CA ASN A 22 -2.15 -0.31 -32.17
C ASN A 22 -0.83 -1.11 -32.08
N GLN A 23 0.30 -0.42 -32.00
CA GLN A 23 1.59 -1.06 -31.76
C GLN A 23 1.63 -1.77 -30.39
N LEU A 24 1.09 -1.16 -29.34
CA LEU A 24 0.97 -1.79 -28.02
C LEU A 24 0.01 -3.00 -28.03
N ILE A 25 -1.07 -2.97 -28.80
CA ILE A 25 -1.96 -4.13 -29.01
C ILE A 25 -1.21 -5.29 -29.64
N ALA A 26 -0.38 -5.03 -30.67
CA ALA A 26 0.44 -6.05 -31.32
C ALA A 26 1.43 -6.71 -30.34
N GLN A 27 1.85 -5.98 -29.30
CA GLN A 27 2.68 -6.49 -28.20
C GLN A 27 1.87 -7.16 -27.07
N GLY A 28 0.57 -7.38 -27.26
CA GLY A 28 -0.33 -8.01 -26.29
C GLY A 28 -0.86 -7.07 -25.19
N ILE A 29 -0.55 -5.77 -25.24
CA ILE A 29 -1.04 -4.76 -24.29
C ILE A 29 -2.33 -4.15 -24.84
N THR A 30 -3.44 -4.86 -24.63
CA THR A 30 -4.72 -4.57 -25.30
C THR A 30 -5.61 -3.54 -24.61
N ASN A 31 -5.34 -3.19 -23.34
CA ASN A 31 -6.23 -2.33 -22.57
C ASN A 31 -6.13 -0.85 -23.01
N PRO A 32 -7.18 -0.26 -23.63
CA PRO A 32 -7.08 1.09 -24.20
C PRO A 32 -6.90 2.19 -23.15
N TRP A 33 -7.48 2.01 -21.96
CA TRP A 33 -7.35 2.98 -20.88
C TRP A 33 -5.93 3.00 -20.29
N PHE A 34 -5.34 1.81 -20.13
CA PHE A 34 -3.93 1.68 -19.73
C PHE A 34 -3.01 2.34 -20.77
N ASN A 35 -3.20 2.01 -22.06
CA ASN A 35 -2.37 2.55 -23.15
C ASN A 35 -2.46 4.07 -23.19
N TYR A 36 -3.68 4.64 -23.15
CA TYR A 36 -3.87 6.10 -23.09
C TYR A 36 -3.11 6.75 -21.93
N HIS A 37 -3.31 6.24 -20.71
CA HIS A 37 -2.72 6.83 -19.52
C HIS A 37 -1.18 6.78 -19.56
N HIS A 38 -0.61 5.66 -20.00
CA HIS A 38 0.83 5.47 -20.04
C HIS A 38 1.50 6.19 -21.22
N LEU A 39 0.86 6.24 -22.39
CA LEU A 39 1.35 7.05 -23.51
C LEU A 39 1.32 8.53 -23.15
N ASN A 40 0.22 9.04 -22.57
CA ASN A 40 0.13 10.42 -22.15
C ASN A 40 1.17 10.79 -21.06
N LYS A 41 1.46 9.87 -20.13
CA LYS A 41 2.49 10.09 -19.10
C LYS A 41 3.91 10.12 -19.68
N ASN A 42 4.17 9.37 -20.75
CA ASN A 42 5.49 9.23 -21.35
C ASN A 42 5.60 9.97 -22.70
N ASN A 43 4.72 10.94 -22.97
CA ASN A 43 4.69 11.74 -24.20
C ASN A 43 4.69 10.89 -25.49
N GLY A 44 3.96 9.78 -25.50
CA GLY A 44 3.85 8.88 -26.65
C GLY A 44 5.01 7.87 -26.80
N ASP A 45 6.00 7.86 -25.89
CA ASP A 45 7.14 6.93 -25.95
C ASP A 45 6.71 5.48 -25.62
N ILE A 46 6.58 4.66 -26.66
CA ILE A 46 6.14 3.26 -26.56
C ILE A 46 7.12 2.42 -25.74
N HIS A 47 8.43 2.61 -25.91
CA HIS A 47 9.44 1.81 -25.22
C HIS A 47 9.33 1.97 -23.71
N LYS A 48 9.13 3.20 -23.22
CA LYS A 48 8.89 3.46 -21.79
C LYS A 48 7.60 2.83 -21.29
N VAL A 49 6.54 2.79 -22.11
CA VAL A 49 5.28 2.12 -21.76
C VAL A 49 5.48 0.61 -21.63
N ILE A 50 6.12 -0.03 -22.60
CA ILE A 50 6.41 -1.47 -22.60
C ILE A 50 7.30 -1.82 -21.40
N PHE A 51 8.37 -1.06 -21.18
CA PHE A 51 9.26 -1.27 -20.03
C PHE A 51 8.49 -1.20 -18.70
N SER A 52 7.66 -0.17 -18.52
CA SER A 52 6.82 -0.02 -17.33
C SER A 52 5.80 -1.15 -17.16
N TYR A 53 5.25 -1.66 -18.26
CA TYR A 53 4.31 -2.78 -18.24
C TYR A 53 5.02 -4.06 -17.78
N ASN A 54 6.17 -4.38 -18.38
CA ASN A 54 6.96 -5.56 -18.06
C ASN A 54 7.48 -5.53 -16.61
N GLU A 55 7.99 -4.39 -16.15
CA GLU A 55 8.41 -4.23 -14.76
C GLU A 55 7.26 -4.51 -13.77
N ASN A 56 6.05 -4.07 -14.10
CA ASN A 56 4.87 -4.34 -13.27
C ASN A 56 4.44 -5.81 -13.33
N GLN A 57 4.58 -6.49 -14.47
CA GLN A 57 4.32 -7.93 -14.56
C GLN A 57 5.34 -8.73 -13.74
N ASN A 58 6.63 -8.39 -13.83
CA ASN A 58 7.69 -9.01 -13.04
C ASN A 58 7.41 -8.83 -11.53
N LYS A 59 7.06 -7.62 -11.08
CA LYS A 59 6.67 -7.36 -9.69
C LYS A 59 5.44 -8.15 -9.24
N LYS A 60 4.50 -8.46 -10.14
CA LYS A 60 3.33 -9.30 -9.82
C LYS A 60 3.74 -10.77 -9.72
N GLU A 61 4.58 -11.24 -10.63
CA GLU A 61 5.07 -12.61 -10.65
C GLU A 61 5.95 -12.90 -9.43
N GLU A 62 6.88 -12.00 -9.08
CA GLU A 62 7.65 -12.11 -7.83
C GLU A 62 6.77 -12.25 -6.59
N LYS A 63 5.67 -11.47 -6.51
CA LYS A 63 4.72 -11.57 -5.40
C LYS A 63 3.97 -12.90 -5.41
N ARG A 64 3.67 -13.44 -6.59
CA ARG A 64 3.04 -14.76 -6.76
C ARG A 64 3.99 -15.87 -6.31
N GLN A 65 5.25 -15.82 -6.74
CA GLN A 65 6.29 -16.77 -6.37
C GLN A 65 6.56 -16.75 -4.86
N ARG A 66 6.66 -15.57 -4.23
CA ARG A 66 6.77 -15.46 -2.77
C ARG A 66 5.59 -16.09 -2.04
N ALA A 67 4.37 -15.91 -2.57
CA ALA A 67 3.19 -16.54 -1.99
C ALA A 67 3.22 -18.06 -2.14
N LEU A 68 3.63 -18.58 -3.31
CA LEU A 68 3.82 -20.02 -3.53
C LEU A 68 4.84 -20.62 -2.56
N LYS A 69 6.01 -20.00 -2.43
CA LYS A 69 7.05 -20.44 -1.49
C LYS A 69 6.54 -20.47 -0.04
N THR A 70 5.70 -19.51 0.35
CA THR A 70 5.10 -19.51 1.69
C THR A 70 4.08 -20.65 1.86
N ILE A 71 3.28 -20.93 0.83
CA ILE A 71 2.33 -22.07 0.83
C ILE A 71 3.10 -23.40 0.95
N GLU A 72 4.19 -23.54 0.20
CA GLU A 72 5.08 -24.70 0.23
C GLU A 72 5.72 -24.90 1.60
N ASN A 73 6.32 -23.85 2.17
CA ASN A 73 6.92 -23.88 3.51
C ASN A 73 5.92 -24.27 4.62
N MET A 74 4.62 -24.04 4.42
CA MET A 74 3.56 -24.41 5.36
C MET A 74 2.98 -25.82 5.10
N GLY A 75 3.46 -26.54 4.08
CA GLY A 75 2.91 -27.83 3.66
C GLY A 75 1.51 -27.75 3.05
N TRP A 76 1.11 -26.58 2.53
CA TRP A 76 -0.25 -26.32 2.03
C TRP A 76 -0.38 -26.36 0.51
N LEU A 77 0.58 -26.96 -0.19
CA LEU A 77 0.56 -27.08 -1.66
C LEU A 77 -0.72 -27.78 -2.16
N HIS A 78 -1.06 -28.95 -1.60
CA HIS A 78 -2.27 -29.69 -1.94
C HIS A 78 -3.55 -28.88 -1.67
N LYS A 79 -3.59 -28.15 -0.55
CA LYS A 79 -4.71 -27.29 -0.16
C LYS A 79 -4.93 -26.14 -1.15
N ASN A 80 -3.84 -25.51 -1.59
CA ASN A 80 -3.93 -24.46 -2.59
C ASN A 80 -4.34 -25.03 -3.96
N GLN A 81 -3.88 -26.24 -4.31
CA GLN A 81 -4.31 -26.92 -5.53
C GLN A 81 -5.82 -27.19 -5.54
N GLU A 82 -6.37 -27.68 -4.43
CA GLU A 82 -7.81 -27.85 -4.28
C GLU A 82 -8.58 -26.53 -4.46
N LEU A 83 -8.07 -25.42 -3.89
CA LEU A 83 -8.66 -24.10 -4.11
C LEU A 83 -8.59 -23.65 -5.58
N LEU A 84 -7.52 -23.98 -6.31
CA LEU A 84 -7.41 -23.69 -7.74
C LEU A 84 -8.47 -24.45 -8.53
N GLU A 85 -8.66 -25.74 -8.25
CA GLU A 85 -9.67 -26.62 -8.87
C GLU A 85 -11.10 -26.15 -8.57
N LYS A 86 -11.34 -25.61 -7.37
CA LYS A 86 -12.62 -24.96 -7.02
C LYS A 86 -12.80 -23.56 -7.64
N GLY A 87 -11.92 -23.15 -8.55
CA GLY A 87 -12.06 -21.91 -9.32
C GLY A 87 -11.61 -20.65 -8.59
N PHE A 88 -10.62 -20.77 -7.69
CA PHE A 88 -9.95 -19.65 -7.04
C PHE A 88 -8.51 -19.47 -7.55
N PRO A 89 -8.29 -18.89 -8.74
CA PRO A 89 -6.98 -18.86 -9.41
C PRO A 89 -5.93 -17.94 -8.76
N GLN A 90 -6.32 -17.17 -7.74
CA GLN A 90 -5.49 -16.10 -7.18
C GLN A 90 -4.70 -16.58 -5.96
N ILE A 91 -3.54 -17.17 -6.20
CA ILE A 91 -2.64 -17.76 -5.19
C ILE A 91 -2.43 -16.85 -3.97
N LYS A 92 -2.14 -15.56 -4.19
CA LYS A 92 -1.95 -14.60 -3.08
C LYS A 92 -3.20 -14.45 -2.21
N LYS A 93 -4.39 -14.52 -2.80
CA LYS A 93 -5.65 -14.48 -2.03
C LYS A 93 -5.86 -15.80 -1.29
N ASN A 94 -5.58 -16.93 -1.93
CA ASN A 94 -5.67 -18.25 -1.33
C ASN A 94 -4.78 -18.34 -0.09
N LEU A 95 -3.49 -17.99 -0.21
CA LEU A 95 -2.56 -17.92 0.93
C LEU A 95 -3.12 -17.06 2.07
N LYS A 96 -3.65 -15.87 1.77
CA LYS A 96 -4.18 -14.98 2.81
C LYS A 96 -5.39 -15.57 3.54
N VAL A 97 -6.20 -16.37 2.87
CA VAL A 97 -7.36 -17.03 3.48
C VAL A 97 -6.92 -18.28 4.24
N LEU A 98 -6.05 -19.10 3.67
CA LEU A 98 -5.45 -20.25 4.36
C LEU A 98 -4.76 -19.85 5.66
N LEU A 99 -3.99 -18.75 5.66
CA LEU A 99 -3.39 -18.21 6.89
C LEU A 99 -4.43 -17.79 7.94
N LYS A 100 -5.62 -17.36 7.52
CA LYS A 100 -6.70 -16.96 8.44
C LYS A 100 -7.46 -18.15 9.01
N THR A 101 -7.52 -19.24 8.26
CA THR A 101 -8.24 -20.45 8.65
C THR A 101 -7.29 -21.53 9.14
N ASN A 102 -6.01 -21.21 9.36
CA ASN A 102 -4.95 -22.15 9.74
C ASN A 102 -4.88 -23.37 8.80
N GLY A 103 -5.09 -23.14 7.51
CA GLY A 103 -5.06 -24.18 6.49
C GLY A 103 -6.32 -25.04 6.43
N ASP A 104 -7.44 -24.65 7.03
CA ASP A 104 -8.74 -25.30 6.81
C ASP A 104 -9.30 -24.88 5.44
N VAL A 105 -9.46 -25.86 4.55
CA VAL A 105 -9.84 -25.65 3.14
C VAL A 105 -11.33 -25.31 3.00
N GLU A 106 -12.21 -26.01 3.71
CA GLU A 106 -13.65 -25.79 3.65
C GLU A 106 -14.02 -24.38 4.14
N LYS A 107 -13.44 -23.97 5.28
CA LYS A 107 -13.60 -22.59 5.77
C LYS A 107 -13.03 -21.58 4.77
N SER A 108 -11.92 -21.92 4.11
CA SER A 108 -11.33 -21.04 3.09
C SER A 108 -12.24 -20.84 1.89
N ILE A 109 -12.82 -21.92 1.38
CA ILE A 109 -13.79 -21.89 0.28
C ILE A 109 -14.99 -21.04 0.67
N SER A 110 -15.56 -21.24 1.86
CA SER A 110 -16.69 -20.43 2.36
C SER A 110 -16.36 -18.93 2.36
N ILE A 111 -15.18 -18.53 2.85
CA ILE A 111 -14.73 -17.13 2.86
C ILE A 111 -14.51 -16.58 1.44
N LEU A 112 -13.91 -17.36 0.54
CA LEU A 112 -13.62 -16.94 -0.82
C LEU A 112 -14.90 -16.82 -1.67
N SER A 113 -15.85 -17.72 -1.48
CA SER A 113 -17.16 -17.73 -2.13
C SER A 113 -18.01 -16.55 -1.71
N LYS A 114 -18.09 -16.22 -0.41
CA LYS A 114 -18.85 -15.05 0.09
C LYS A 114 -18.44 -13.73 -0.56
N LYS A 115 -17.20 -13.61 -1.05
CA LYS A 115 -16.73 -12.41 -1.77
C LYS A 115 -17.05 -12.38 -3.27
N LYS A 116 -17.33 -13.52 -3.91
CA LYS A 116 -17.76 -13.58 -5.33
C LYS A 116 -19.16 -13.00 -5.52
N TYR A 117 -20.06 -13.14 -4.54
CA TYR A 117 -21.47 -12.76 -4.65
C TYR A 117 -21.78 -11.26 -4.52
N MET A 118 -20.80 -10.38 -4.28
CA MET A 118 -21.05 -8.92 -4.25
C MET A 118 -20.85 -8.24 -5.61
N LYS A 119 -21.05 -8.97 -6.71
CA LYS A 119 -21.28 -8.34 -8.01
C LYS A 119 -22.78 -8.06 -8.13
N PHE A 120 -23.14 -6.78 -8.07
CA PHE A 120 -24.49 -6.30 -8.37
C PHE A 120 -24.68 -6.36 -9.88
N ASP A 121 -24.77 -7.57 -10.43
CA ASP A 121 -24.99 -7.81 -11.85
C ASP A 121 -26.48 -7.59 -12.20
N LYS A 122 -27.38 -7.72 -11.21
CA LYS A 122 -28.77 -7.30 -11.26
C LYS A 122 -28.95 -5.84 -10.77
N PRO A 123 -30.03 -5.15 -11.18
CA PRO A 123 -30.46 -3.89 -10.57
C PRO A 123 -30.54 -4.00 -9.04
N ILE A 124 -30.17 -2.92 -8.35
CA ILE A 124 -30.00 -2.94 -6.89
C ILE A 124 -31.36 -3.07 -6.20
N GLU A 125 -32.38 -2.44 -6.76
CA GLU A 125 -33.76 -2.47 -6.32
C GLU A 125 -34.27 -3.91 -6.23
N LEU A 126 -34.04 -4.72 -7.27
CA LEU A 126 -34.41 -6.14 -7.30
C LEU A 126 -33.67 -6.93 -6.23
N ILE A 127 -32.37 -6.66 -6.03
CA ILE A 127 -31.57 -7.33 -5.00
C ILE A 127 -32.08 -6.97 -3.59
N MET A 128 -32.46 -5.71 -3.35
CA MET A 128 -33.01 -5.30 -2.05
C MET A 128 -34.39 -5.92 -1.79
N GLN A 129 -35.20 -6.11 -2.83
CA GLN A 129 -36.48 -6.82 -2.75
C GLN A 129 -36.28 -8.31 -2.44
N GLU A 130 -35.38 -8.99 -3.17
CA GLU A 130 -35.04 -10.41 -2.94
C GLU A 130 -34.51 -10.64 -1.51
N LEU A 131 -33.81 -9.66 -0.93
CA LEU A 131 -33.23 -9.76 0.42
C LEU A 131 -34.13 -9.21 1.53
N GLY A 132 -35.29 -8.62 1.21
CA GLY A 132 -36.20 -8.04 2.20
C GLY A 132 -35.68 -6.76 2.88
N PHE A 133 -34.79 -6.01 2.23
CA PHE A 133 -34.21 -4.78 2.79
C PHE A 133 -34.76 -3.49 2.14
N THR A 134 -35.90 -3.56 1.46
CA THR A 134 -36.49 -2.42 0.72
C THR A 134 -36.77 -1.22 1.61
N VAL A 135 -37.36 -1.44 2.78
CA VAL A 135 -37.70 -0.37 3.74
C VAL A 135 -36.44 0.36 4.22
N GLN A 136 -35.40 -0.39 4.58
CA GLN A 136 -34.14 0.15 5.05
C GLN A 136 -33.35 0.85 3.94
N PHE A 137 -33.46 0.35 2.71
CA PHE A 137 -32.87 0.95 1.52
C PHE A 137 -33.48 2.32 1.21
N GLU A 138 -34.81 2.42 1.18
CA GLU A 138 -35.52 3.68 0.96
C GLU A 138 -35.26 4.68 2.09
N LYS A 139 -35.29 4.24 3.35
CA LYS A 139 -34.96 5.10 4.49
C LYS A 139 -33.55 5.70 4.40
N LEU A 140 -32.57 4.96 3.88
CA LEU A 140 -31.22 5.49 3.64
C LEU A 140 -31.19 6.46 2.45
N LYS A 141 -32.01 6.24 1.41
CA LYS A 141 -32.16 7.22 0.31
C LYS A 141 -32.78 8.53 0.79
N GLU A 142 -33.83 8.47 1.61
CA GLU A 142 -34.48 9.63 2.24
C GLU A 142 -33.51 10.44 3.11
N MET A 143 -32.57 9.78 3.78
CA MET A 143 -31.48 10.43 4.54
C MET A 143 -30.39 11.08 3.65
N GLY A 144 -30.57 11.07 2.33
CA GLY A 144 -29.67 11.71 1.36
C GLY A 144 -28.47 10.87 0.94
N TYR A 145 -28.45 9.56 1.23
CA TYR A 145 -27.40 8.69 0.71
C TYR A 145 -27.74 8.29 -0.74
N THR A 146 -26.93 8.75 -1.69
CA THR A 146 -27.19 8.55 -3.14
C THR A 146 -26.44 7.38 -3.76
N ASN A 147 -25.46 6.80 -3.07
CA ASN A 147 -24.68 5.69 -3.60
C ASN A 147 -25.35 4.34 -3.28
N GLU A 148 -26.30 3.97 -4.11
CA GLU A 148 -27.10 2.74 -3.98
C GLU A 148 -26.24 1.48 -3.80
N LYS A 149 -25.15 1.35 -4.56
CA LYS A 149 -24.23 0.20 -4.44
C LYS A 149 -23.58 0.13 -3.07
N LYS A 150 -23.28 1.28 -2.47
CA LYS A 150 -22.69 1.36 -1.13
C LYS A 150 -23.75 1.05 -0.08
N ILE A 151 -24.96 1.57 -0.21
CA ILE A 151 -26.10 1.28 0.68
C ILE A 151 -26.37 -0.22 0.69
N ALA A 152 -26.58 -0.83 -0.47
CA ALA A 152 -26.88 -2.25 -0.60
C ALA A 152 -25.78 -3.16 -0.02
N LYS A 153 -24.50 -2.82 -0.22
CA LYS A 153 -23.38 -3.54 0.43
C LYS A 153 -23.41 -3.46 1.96
N LEU A 154 -23.81 -2.32 2.51
CA LEU A 154 -23.87 -2.12 3.94
C LEU A 154 -25.07 -2.83 4.55
N LEU A 155 -26.23 -2.75 3.90
CA LEU A 155 -27.43 -3.51 4.28
C LEU A 155 -27.15 -5.00 4.29
N PHE A 156 -26.55 -5.54 3.23
CA PHE A 156 -26.15 -6.95 3.21
C PHE A 156 -25.14 -7.29 4.30
N LYS A 157 -24.15 -6.41 4.54
CA LYS A 157 -23.11 -6.67 5.54
C LYS A 157 -23.65 -6.71 6.97
N PHE A 158 -24.64 -5.90 7.28
CA PHE A 158 -25.21 -5.74 8.61
C PHE A 158 -26.64 -6.29 8.71
N GLU A 159 -27.02 -7.17 7.77
CA GLU A 159 -28.30 -7.88 7.77
C GLU A 159 -29.51 -6.94 7.95
N GLY A 160 -29.46 -5.78 7.29
CA GLY A 160 -30.52 -4.77 7.36
C GLY A 160 -30.49 -3.88 8.60
N ASN A 161 -29.57 -4.06 9.56
CA ASN A 161 -29.50 -3.19 10.73
C ASN A 161 -28.93 -1.80 10.37
N LEU A 162 -29.75 -0.76 10.57
CA LEU A 162 -29.43 0.62 10.20
C LEU A 162 -28.42 1.29 11.14
N GLU A 163 -28.40 0.97 12.43
CA GLU A 163 -27.51 1.63 13.41
C GLU A 163 -26.02 1.53 13.04
N PRO A 164 -25.45 0.33 12.81
CA PRO A 164 -24.04 0.21 12.43
C PRO A 164 -23.74 0.77 11.04
N ILE A 165 -24.76 0.88 10.18
CA ILE A 165 -24.65 1.49 8.85
C ILE A 165 -24.50 3.01 8.98
N LEU A 166 -25.35 3.64 9.79
CA LEU A 166 -25.34 5.08 10.05
C LEU A 166 -24.05 5.51 10.75
N ASP A 167 -23.62 4.81 11.80
CA ASP A 167 -22.33 5.08 12.47
C ASP A 167 -21.17 5.05 11.46
N LYS A 168 -21.18 4.07 10.55
CA LYS A 168 -20.16 3.96 9.51
C LYS A 168 -20.24 5.10 8.49
N PHE A 169 -21.44 5.54 8.12
CA PHE A 169 -21.60 6.71 7.25
C PHE A 169 -21.14 8.01 7.93
N LEU A 170 -21.41 8.18 9.23
CA LEU A 170 -20.95 9.31 10.04
C LEU A 170 -19.43 9.33 10.15
N LYS A 171 -18.80 8.19 10.45
CA LYS A 171 -17.34 8.05 10.46
C LYS A 171 -16.70 8.37 9.11
N ILE A 172 -17.38 8.05 8.01
CA ILE A 172 -16.91 8.37 6.66
C ILE A 172 -17.12 9.86 6.35
N LYS A 173 -18.28 10.46 6.67
CA LYS A 173 -18.48 11.92 6.54
C LYS A 173 -17.42 12.71 7.31
N ASN A 174 -17.05 12.25 8.50
CA ASN A 174 -16.00 12.88 9.31
C ASN A 174 -14.60 12.69 8.69
N LYS A 175 -14.30 11.54 8.08
CA LYS A 175 -13.04 11.35 7.34
C LYS A 175 -12.99 12.12 6.02
N ASP A 176 -14.10 12.18 5.31
CA ASP A 176 -14.22 12.97 4.09
C ASP A 176 -14.16 14.46 4.45
N ASN A 177 -14.59 14.92 5.63
CA ASN A 177 -14.29 16.27 6.12
C ASN A 177 -12.80 16.49 6.44
N VAL A 178 -12.06 15.46 6.86
CA VAL A 178 -10.60 15.57 7.05
C VAL A 178 -9.85 15.63 5.72
N TYR A 179 -10.37 15.02 4.65
CA TYR A 179 -9.77 15.07 3.30
C TYR A 179 -10.41 16.10 2.34
N SER A 180 -11.55 16.69 2.70
CA SER A 180 -12.26 17.74 1.95
C SER A 180 -12.02 19.14 2.48
N ILE A 181 -11.27 19.29 3.58
CA ILE A 181 -10.45 20.49 3.77
C ILE A 181 -9.23 20.36 2.82
N LYS A 182 -9.52 20.37 1.52
CA LYS A 182 -8.81 21.31 0.67
C LYS A 182 -9.25 22.67 1.23
N LYS A 183 -8.46 23.21 2.16
CA LYS A 183 -8.44 24.66 2.32
C LYS A 183 -8.42 25.23 0.90
N PRO A 184 -9.20 26.29 0.58
CA PRO A 184 -8.89 27.04 -0.61
C PRO A 184 -7.39 27.25 -0.55
N ILE A 185 -6.69 26.83 -1.60
CA ILE A 185 -5.38 27.39 -1.86
C ILE A 185 -5.71 28.84 -2.25
N GLU A 186 -6.07 29.66 -1.26
CA GLU A 186 -5.39 30.93 -1.14
C GLU A 186 -3.93 30.56 -1.33
N LYS A 187 -3.35 31.14 -2.37
CA LYS A 187 -1.91 31.17 -2.54
C LYS A 187 -1.37 31.77 -1.24
N HIS A 188 -1.19 30.95 -0.22
CA HIS A 188 -0.35 31.27 0.90
C HIS A 188 1.00 31.45 0.24
N LYS A 189 1.33 32.72 -0.02
CA LYS A 189 2.71 33.17 -0.16
C LYS A 189 3.47 32.35 0.87
N PRO A 190 4.48 31.57 0.46
CA PRO A 190 5.15 30.68 1.38
C PRO A 190 5.58 31.57 2.55
N LYS A 191 5.14 31.25 3.77
CA LYS A 191 5.61 31.90 5.00
C LYS A 191 7.08 31.48 5.19
N LYS A 192 7.95 31.97 4.29
CA LYS A 192 9.41 31.93 4.38
C LYS A 192 9.91 32.84 5.52
N PHE A 193 8.99 33.56 6.18
CA PHE A 193 9.25 34.58 7.19
C PHE A 193 8.60 34.33 8.55
N SER A 194 7.91 33.20 8.81
CA SER A 194 7.54 32.93 10.21
C SER A 194 8.79 32.60 11.02
N GLN A 195 8.87 33.14 12.24
CA GLN A 195 9.97 32.85 13.16
C GLN A 195 10.14 31.34 13.35
N ASP A 196 9.04 30.59 13.46
CA ASP A 196 9.04 29.12 13.53
C ASP A 196 9.72 28.46 12.32
N TYR A 197 9.51 28.97 11.11
CA TYR A 197 10.14 28.42 9.91
C TYR A 197 11.64 28.73 9.87
N GLN A 198 12.03 29.93 10.29
CA GLN A 198 13.45 30.29 10.42
C GLN A 198 14.13 29.45 11.52
N GLN A 199 13.45 29.20 12.64
CA GLN A 199 13.93 28.33 13.72
C GLN A 199 14.08 26.89 13.24
N LEU A 200 13.11 26.36 12.50
CA LEU A 200 13.17 25.01 11.94
C LEU A 200 14.28 24.88 10.89
N LYS A 201 14.53 25.92 10.08
CA LYS A 201 15.64 25.97 9.12
C LYS A 201 16.99 26.02 9.84
N LYS A 202 17.13 26.81 10.91
CA LYS A 202 18.32 26.86 11.77
C LYS A 202 18.57 25.49 12.43
N ASN A 203 17.56 24.89 13.05
CA ASN A 203 17.66 23.57 13.69
C ASN A 203 18.03 22.48 12.68
N LYS A 204 17.53 22.55 11.45
CA LYS A 204 17.90 21.60 10.39
C LYS A 204 19.34 21.76 9.90
N ALA A 205 19.83 23.00 9.81
CA ALA A 205 21.23 23.28 9.45
C ALA A 205 22.17 22.84 10.58
N GLU A 206 21.81 23.14 11.82
CA GLU A 206 22.53 22.70 13.01
C GLU A 206 22.58 21.17 13.06
N LEU A 207 21.44 20.47 12.96
CA LEU A 207 21.40 19.01 12.96
C LEU A 207 22.25 18.38 11.85
N LYS A 208 22.34 19.00 10.67
CA LYS A 208 23.24 18.56 9.59
C LYS A 208 24.72 18.72 9.96
N GLN A 209 25.11 19.83 10.58
CA GLN A 209 26.47 20.03 11.07
C GLN A 209 26.80 19.02 12.18
N LYS A 210 25.88 18.80 13.12
CA LYS A 210 26.01 17.82 14.19
C LYS A 210 26.17 16.40 13.64
N PHE A 211 25.40 16.07 12.62
CA PHE A 211 25.48 14.79 11.91
C PHE A 211 26.83 14.60 11.20
N ALA A 212 27.32 15.63 10.51
CA ALA A 212 28.62 15.61 9.83
C ALA A 212 29.79 15.43 10.82
N HIS A 213 29.72 16.10 11.98
CA HIS A 213 30.76 15.99 13.01
C HIS A 213 30.87 14.56 13.58
N LEU A 214 29.73 13.89 13.82
CA LEU A 214 29.72 12.50 14.28
C LEU A 214 30.13 11.51 13.19
N LYS A 215 29.81 11.78 11.93
CA LYS A 215 30.23 10.95 10.78
C LYS A 215 31.76 10.92 10.62
N GLY A 216 32.44 12.03 10.91
CA GLY A 216 33.91 12.11 10.96
C GLY A 216 34.56 11.19 11.99
N LYS A 217 33.81 10.62 12.94
CA LYS A 217 34.29 9.64 13.94
C LYS A 217 34.04 8.18 13.56
N ASN A 218 33.79 7.90 12.28
CA ASN A 218 33.60 6.56 11.72
C ASN A 218 32.33 5.83 12.23
N ILE A 219 31.28 6.59 12.54
CA ILE A 219 30.00 6.06 13.04
C ILE A 219 29.03 5.92 11.87
N HIS A 220 28.44 4.73 11.73
CA HIS A 220 27.46 4.44 10.68
C HIS A 220 26.22 5.34 10.78
N ASP A 221 25.77 5.91 9.65
CA ASP A 221 24.71 6.93 9.54
C ASP A 221 23.44 6.62 10.34
N LYS A 222 22.96 5.37 10.28
CA LYS A 222 21.78 4.92 11.06
C LYS A 222 21.98 4.99 12.58
N LYS A 223 23.19 4.71 13.07
CA LYS A 223 23.52 4.80 14.50
C LYS A 223 23.61 6.27 14.91
N THR A 224 24.24 7.11 14.10
CA THR A 224 24.34 8.56 14.34
C THR A 224 22.99 9.25 14.51
N LEU A 225 22.00 8.93 13.66
CA LEU A 225 20.64 9.46 13.79
C LEU A 225 19.96 9.01 15.09
N LYS A 226 20.10 7.73 15.44
CA LYS A 226 19.56 7.17 16.68
C LYS A 226 20.20 7.82 17.90
N PHE A 227 21.51 8.04 17.88
CA PHE A 227 22.25 8.70 18.96
C PHE A 227 21.84 10.16 19.15
N LEU A 228 21.79 10.96 18.08
CA LEU A 228 21.33 12.34 18.17
C LEU A 228 19.89 12.44 18.68
N SER A 229 19.04 11.45 18.37
CA SER A 229 17.67 11.40 18.91
C SER A 229 17.61 11.06 20.40
N ILE A 230 18.52 10.23 20.92
CA ILE A 230 18.56 9.85 22.33
C ILE A 230 19.05 11.03 23.19
N PHE A 231 20.04 11.76 22.70
CA PHE A 231 20.64 12.89 23.42
C PHE A 231 20.01 14.25 23.06
N ASN A 232 18.80 14.28 22.47
CA ASN A 232 18.12 15.51 22.05
C ASN A 232 19.00 16.48 21.23
N GLY A 233 19.94 15.95 20.45
CA GLY A 233 20.88 16.72 19.64
C GLY A 233 22.08 17.28 20.41
N ASP A 234 22.33 16.86 21.65
CA ASP A 234 23.58 17.13 22.38
C ASP A 234 24.69 16.19 21.89
N ILE A 235 25.66 16.77 21.19
CA ILE A 235 26.78 16.03 20.60
C ILE A 235 27.82 15.65 21.66
N GLU A 236 28.06 16.52 22.64
CA GLU A 236 29.14 16.34 23.60
C GLU A 236 28.83 15.16 24.52
N SER A 237 27.58 15.10 25.00
CA SER A 237 27.07 13.94 25.73
C SER A 237 27.14 12.66 24.90
N ALA A 238 26.76 12.72 23.62
CA ALA A 238 26.83 11.56 22.72
C ALA A 238 28.28 11.08 22.50
N ILE A 239 29.24 12.01 22.32
CA ILE A 239 30.66 11.70 22.16
C ILE A 239 31.26 11.15 23.47
N LYS A 240 30.96 11.77 24.61
CA LYS A 240 31.43 11.33 25.92
C LYS A 240 30.99 9.89 26.20
N TRP A 241 29.73 9.57 25.91
CA TRP A 241 29.18 8.23 26.04
C TRP A 241 29.84 7.23 25.07
N LEU A 242 30.04 7.60 23.80
CA LEU A 242 30.73 6.77 22.81
C LEU A 242 32.19 6.45 23.22
N ASN A 243 32.88 7.41 23.79
CA ASN A 243 34.26 7.23 24.26
C ASN A 243 34.35 6.36 25.51
N GLN A 244 33.31 6.33 26.36
CA GLN A 244 33.25 5.43 27.52
C GLN A 244 33.06 3.96 27.14
N ILE A 245 32.49 3.67 25.97
CA ILE A 245 32.22 2.28 25.53
C ILE A 245 33.40 1.66 24.78
N LYS A 246 34.21 2.47 24.10
CA LYS A 246 35.39 1.97 23.38
C LYS A 246 36.42 1.23 24.25
N PRO A 247 36.77 1.64 25.48
CA PRO A 247 37.80 0.95 26.27
C PRO A 247 37.41 -0.47 26.71
N GLN A 248 36.12 -0.82 26.80
CA GLN A 248 35.70 -2.18 27.21
C GLN A 248 35.79 -3.22 26.08
N ALA A 249 35.74 -2.81 24.81
CA ALA A 249 35.81 -3.74 23.69
C ALA A 249 37.26 -4.17 23.37
N GLN A 250 38.26 -3.35 23.68
CA GLN A 250 39.67 -3.71 23.48
C GLN A 250 40.22 -4.59 24.61
N SER A 251 39.76 -4.41 25.87
CA SER A 251 40.20 -5.25 26.99
C SER A 251 39.68 -6.69 26.90
N GLN A 252 38.50 -6.91 26.33
CA GLN A 252 37.98 -8.27 26.10
C GLN A 252 38.69 -8.99 24.94
N GLY A 253 39.14 -8.25 23.91
CA GLY A 253 39.90 -8.83 22.81
C GLY A 253 41.33 -9.24 23.20
N GLN A 254 41.99 -8.46 24.08
CA GLN A 254 43.34 -8.81 24.55
C GLN A 254 43.36 -9.99 25.53
N MET A 255 42.37 -10.12 26.43
CA MET A 255 42.28 -11.31 27.30
C MET A 255 42.06 -12.61 26.54
N LEU A 256 41.31 -12.58 25.42
CA LEU A 256 41.05 -13.77 24.61
C LEU A 256 42.30 -14.22 23.84
N LEU A 257 43.12 -13.28 23.37
CA LEU A 257 44.39 -13.57 22.70
C LEU A 257 45.46 -14.10 23.68
N GLU A 258 45.50 -13.60 24.91
CA GLU A 258 46.43 -14.15 25.93
C GLU A 258 46.02 -15.56 26.39
N GLN A 259 44.73 -15.88 26.45
CA GLN A 259 44.26 -17.23 26.76
C GLN A 259 44.54 -18.24 25.63
N GLU A 260 44.49 -17.83 24.36
CA GLU A 260 44.84 -18.71 23.24
C GLU A 260 46.34 -19.01 23.16
N VAL A 261 47.21 -18.08 23.55
CA VAL A 261 48.67 -18.29 23.57
C VAL A 261 49.10 -19.19 24.74
N LEU A 262 48.44 -19.09 25.90
CA LEU A 262 48.70 -19.97 27.05
C LEU A 262 48.20 -21.41 26.85
N ALA A 263 47.23 -21.65 25.96
CA ALA A 263 46.72 -22.99 25.66
C ALA A 263 47.58 -23.76 24.63
N GLN A 264 48.63 -23.14 24.09
CA GLN A 264 49.54 -23.75 23.08
C GLN A 264 50.95 -24.06 23.64
N GLN A 265 51.17 -23.89 24.95
CA GLN A 265 52.36 -24.38 25.67
C GLN A 265 51.99 -25.59 26.52
#